data_AF-A0A8J6LWJ8-F1
#
_entry.id   AF-A0A8J6LWJ8-F1
#
_cell.length_a   1.000
_cell.length_b   1.000
_cell.length_c   1.000
_cell.angle_alpha   90.00
_cell.angle_beta   90.00
_cell.angle_gamma   90.00
#
_symmetry.space_group_name_H-M   'P 1'
#
loop_
_entity.id
_entity.type
_entity.pdbx_description
1 polymer ?
#
loop_
_entity_poly.entity_id
_entity_poly.type
_entity_poly.pdbx_seq_one_letter_code
_entity_poly.pdbx_strand_id
1 'polypeptide(L)' 'MDIKQFVKDRDAAFLSLKKSKILAYCKKYGVSAPIDGDIFWAGVHKAILVINSATPEQKSNSKKWLISHGYSVEI' A
#
# COMPACT_ATOMS: atom_id res chain seq x y z
N MET A 1 -4.21 -3.56 -20.74
CA MET A 1 -3.44 -3.70 -19.50
C MET A 1 -3.71 -5.08 -18.93
N ASP A 2 -2.67 -5.89 -18.72
CA ASP A 2 -2.85 -7.21 -18.11
C ASP A 2 -3.13 -7.03 -16.61
N ILE A 3 -4.33 -7.42 -16.17
CA ILE A 3 -4.79 -7.32 -14.77
C ILE A 3 -3.91 -8.17 -13.85
N LYS A 4 -3.43 -9.33 -14.30
CA LYS A 4 -2.56 -10.20 -13.49
C LYS A 4 -1.22 -9.51 -13.24
N GLN A 5 -0.65 -8.89 -14.28
CA GLN A 5 0.61 -8.15 -14.13
C GLN A 5 0.43 -6.92 -13.24
N PHE A 6 -0.69 -6.21 -13.35
CA PHE A 6 -1.02 -5.10 -12.48
C PHE A 6 -1.08 -5.49 -11.01
N VAL A 7 -1.80 -6.58 -10.69
CA VAL A 7 -1.91 -7.09 -9.32
C VAL A 7 -0.55 -7.51 -8.78
N LYS A 8 0.25 -8.22 -9.59
CA LYS A 8 1.60 -8.64 -9.21
C LYS A 8 2.51 -7.45 -8.91
N ASP A 9 2.47 -6.41 -9.74
CA ASP A 9 3.28 -5.21 -9.55
C ASP A 9 2.82 -4.39 -8.34
N ARG A 10 1.50 -4.30 -8.09
CA ARG A 10 0.93 -3.67 -6.90
C ARG A 10 1.44 -4.35 -5.64
N ASP A 11 1.29 -5.67 -5.56
CA ASP A 11 1.62 -6.44 -4.37
C ASP A 11 3.13 -6.35 -4.10
N ALA A 12 3.97 -6.47 -5.13
CA ALA A 12 5.41 -6.32 -5.01
C ALA A 12 5.83 -4.90 -4.55
N ALA A 13 5.13 -3.85 -5.01
CA ALA A 13 5.42 -2.48 -4.64
C ALA A 13 4.97 -2.16 -3.20
N PHE A 14 3.70 -2.40 -2.89
CA PHE A 14 3.08 -2.03 -1.60
C PHE A 14 3.65 -2.86 -0.44
N LEU A 15 3.81 -4.18 -0.63
CA LEU A 15 4.36 -5.05 0.42
C LEU A 15 5.86 -4.83 0.68
N SER A 16 6.55 -4.10 -0.19
CA SER A 16 7.94 -3.72 0.03
C SER A 16 8.12 -2.57 1.03
N LEU A 17 7.06 -1.78 1.28
CA LEU A 17 7.09 -0.53 2.06
C LEU A 17 8.23 0.44 1.63
N LYS A 18 8.68 0.36 0.38
CA LYS A 18 9.67 1.30 -0.19
C LYS A 18 8.94 2.37 -0.99
N LYS A 19 8.96 3.62 -0.50
CA LYS A 19 8.30 4.76 -1.16
C LYS A 19 8.66 4.88 -2.64
N SER A 20 9.92 4.68 -3.01
CA SER A 20 10.37 4.71 -4.41
C SER A 20 9.72 3.64 -5.29
N LYS A 21 9.53 2.41 -4.78
CA LYS A 21 8.86 1.33 -5.52
C LYS A 21 7.37 1.60 -5.69
N ILE A 22 6.73 2.13 -4.65
CA ILE A 22 5.30 2.49 -4.67
C ILE A 22 5.05 3.63 -5.66
N LEU A 23 5.87 4.68 -5.63
CA LEU A 23 5.78 5.79 -6.58
C LEU A 23 6.06 5.35 -8.03
N ALA A 24 7.00 4.43 -8.24
CA ALA A 24 7.26 3.86 -9.57
C ALA A 24 6.05 3.08 -10.09
N TYR A 25 5.40 2.28 -9.24
CA TYR A 25 4.13 1.62 -9.57
C TYR A 25 3.04 2.64 -9.90
N CYS A 26 2.84 3.65 -9.04
CA CYS A 26 1.84 4.69 -9.25
C CYS A 26 2.03 5.41 -10.59
N LYS A 27 3.28 5.80 -10.91
CA LYS A 27 3.63 6.42 -12.19
C LYS A 27 3.39 5.48 -13.38
N LYS A 28 3.78 4.21 -13.27
CA LYS A 28 3.62 3.20 -14.34
C LYS A 28 2.15 2.99 -14.71
N TYR A 29 1.25 3.07 -13.73
CA TYR A 29 -0.17 2.77 -13.90
C TYR A 29 -1.08 4.01 -13.82
N GLY A 30 -0.52 5.22 -13.76
CA GLY A 30 -1.30 6.47 -13.69
C GLY A 30 -2.11 6.63 -12.41
N VAL A 31 -1.73 5.96 -11.32
CA VAL A 31 -2.38 6.10 -10.00
C VAL A 31 -1.87 7.36 -9.34
N SER A 32 -2.76 8.28 -8.95
CA SER A 32 -2.40 9.46 -8.18
C SER A 32 -1.98 9.07 -6.77
N ALA A 33 -0.79 9.51 -6.35
CA ALA A 33 -0.32 9.38 -4.98
C ALA A 33 -0.41 10.74 -4.27
N PRO A 34 -0.89 10.81 -3.02
CA PRO A 34 -0.86 12.04 -2.24
C PRO A 34 0.57 12.56 -2.08
N ILE A 35 0.73 13.90 -2.05
CA ILE A 35 2.02 14.56 -1.79
C ILE A 35 2.35 14.49 -0.29
N ASP A 36 1.33 14.59 0.57
CA ASP A 36 1.44 14.49 2.02
C ASP A 36 1.94 13.09 2.42
N GLY A 37 3.01 13.07 3.23
CA GLY A 37 3.70 11.85 3.62
C GLY A 37 2.84 10.90 4.44
N ASP A 38 2.04 11.42 5.38
CA ASP A 38 1.25 10.59 6.28
C ASP A 38 -0.01 10.09 5.59
N ILE A 39 -0.66 10.92 4.78
CA ILE A 39 -1.81 10.51 3.96
C ILE A 39 -1.38 9.44 2.94
N PHE A 40 -0.19 9.61 2.33
CA PHE A 40 0.39 8.61 1.44
C PHE A 40 0.56 7.26 2.15
N TRP A 41 1.19 7.25 3.33
CA TRP A 41 1.42 6.01 4.07
C TRP A 41 0.13 5.39 4.62
N ALA A 42 -0.83 6.20 5.04
CA ALA A 42 -2.15 5.72 5.45
C ALA A 42 -2.85 4.96 4.30
N GLY A 43 -2.80 5.50 3.08
CA GLY A 43 -3.30 4.82 1.89
C GLY A 43 -2.57 3.50 1.59
N VAL A 44 -1.24 3.50 1.70
CA VAL A 44 -0.42 2.28 1.52
C VAL A 44 -0.78 1.21 2.55
N HIS A 45 -0.84 1.57 3.83
CA HIS A 45 -1.14 0.62 4.89
C HIS A 45 -2.58 0.10 4.81
N LYS A 46 -3.56 0.93 4.43
CA LYS A 46 -4.93 0.47 4.13
C LYS A 46 -4.96 -0.51 2.96
N ALA A 47 -4.23 -0.23 1.88
CA ALA A 47 -4.15 -1.15 0.75
C ALA A 47 -3.56 -2.51 1.15
N ILE A 48 -2.54 -2.55 2.01
CA ILE A 48 -1.94 -3.81 2.49
C ILE A 48 -2.97 -4.69 3.22
N LEU A 49 -3.94 -4.11 3.93
CA LEU A 49 -4.97 -4.88 4.65
C LEU A 49 -5.87 -5.68 3.70
N VAL A 50 -6.10 -5.19 2.48
CA VAL A 50 -6.92 -5.84 1.45
C VAL A 50 -6.14 -6.62 0.41
N ILE A 51 -4.81 -6.51 0.38
CA ILE A 51 -3.98 -7.32 -0.51
C ILE A 51 -4.07 -8.80 -0.08
N ASN A 52 -4.50 -9.66 -1.00
CA ASN A 52 -4.69 -11.09 -0.73
C ASN A 52 -3.37 -11.83 -0.51
N SER A 53 -2.28 -11.41 -1.16
CA SER A 53 -0.96 -12.02 -0.99
C SER A 53 -0.21 -11.53 0.25
N ALA A 54 -0.78 -10.60 1.03
CA ALA A 54 -0.15 -10.08 2.23
C ALA A 54 -0.24 -11.10 3.37
N THR A 55 0.87 -11.33 4.06
CA THR A 55 0.90 -12.24 5.21
C THR A 55 0.12 -11.66 6.40
N PRO A 56 -0.36 -12.49 7.34
CA PRO A 56 -0.99 -12.02 8.57
C PRO A 56 -0.11 -11.02 9.34
N GLU A 57 1.21 -11.23 9.34
CA GLU A 57 2.18 -10.34 9.96
C GLU A 57 2.24 -8.97 9.27
N GLN A 58 2.29 -8.93 7.93
CA GLN A 58 2.28 -7.67 7.17
C GLN A 58 1.00 -6.87 7.41
N LYS A 59 -0.16 -7.56 7.49
CA LYS A 59 -1.43 -6.93 7.84
C LYS A 59 -1.43 -6.43 9.28
N SER A 60 -0.92 -7.21 10.23
CA SER A 60 -0.80 -6.83 11.65
C SER A 60 0.08 -5.59 11.82
N ASN A 61 1.25 -5.55 11.17
CA ASN A 61 2.16 -4.41 11.20
C ASN A 61 1.52 -3.15 10.60
N SER A 62 0.75 -3.30 9.51
CA SER A 62 0.04 -2.18 8.90
C SER A 62 -1.09 -1.65 9.78
N LYS A 63 -1.84 -2.53 10.48
CA LYS A 63 -2.84 -2.10 11.47
C LYS A 63 -2.20 -1.32 12.61
N LYS A 64 -1.08 -1.82 13.16
CA LYS A 64 -0.34 -1.13 14.22
C LYS A 64 0.12 0.26 13.78
N TRP A 65 0.66 0.37 12.56
CA TRP A 65 1.07 1.65 12.00
C TRP A 65 -0.10 2.63 11.87
N LEU A 66 -1.24 2.19 11.32
CA LEU A 66 -2.42 3.04 11.19
C LEU A 66 -2.91 3.55 12.55
N ILE A 67 -3.03 2.66 13.53
CA ILE A 67 -3.45 3.01 14.89
C ILE A 67 -2.47 4.00 15.53
N SER A 68 -1.15 3.78 15.41
CA SER A 68 -0.14 4.65 16.02
C SER A 68 -0.10 6.05 15.41
N HIS A 69 -0.60 6.22 14.18
CA HIS A 69 -0.66 7.50 13.47
C HIS A 69 -2.09 8.10 13.47
N GLY A 70 -3.02 7.53 14.25
CA GLY A 70 -4.38 8.07 14.40
C GLY A 70 -5.33 7.76 13.24
N TYR A 71 -4.99 6.82 12.36
CA TYR A 71 -5.83 6.41 11.22
C TYR A 71 -6.70 5.19 11.55
N SER A 72 -7.92 5.17 11.01
CA SER A 72 -8.81 4.01 11.10
C SER A 72 -8.28 2.82 10.30
N VAL A 73 -8.45 1.62 10.87
CA VAL A 73 -8.15 0.33 10.24
C VAL A 73 -9.32 -0.25 9.43
N GLU A 74 -10.46 0.45 9.41
CA GLU A 74 -11.61 0.08 8.59
C GLU A 74 -11.32 0.29 7.11
N ILE A 75 -11.83 -0.65 6.31
CA ILE A 75 -11.61 -0.81 4.87
C ILE A 75 -12.89 -0.44 4.13
#